data_AF-A0AAN5RGG1-F1
#
_entry.id   AF-A0AAN5RGG1-F1
#
_cell.length_a   1.000
_cell.length_b   1.000
_cell.length_c   1.000
_cell.angle_alpha   90.00
_cell.angle_beta   90.00
_cell.angle_gamma   90.00
#
_symmetry.space_group_name_H-M   'P 1'
#
loop_
_entity.id
_entity.type
_entity.pdbx_description
1 polymer ?
#
loop_
_entity_poly.entity_id
_entity_poly.type
_entity_poly.pdbx_seq_one_letter_code
_entity_poly.pdbx_strand_id
1 'polypeptide(L)'
;EKIANAEDIISKLTRNKAETLAALEKQIKTTSASLTETNRMLANTQVGLNKMHTNLASYDKYLKDGLITKDQYNYQHSLYFQQQSAYQSLVTQKMQLESQLTQTSSDKITKAADFDNQISSQHNQINDYKNQLVESNANGNLIIKATTNGKIESLAVTKGQMVENGSSLAQIKPTGDIEYYLILWLPNNTIPYVKPGDTINIRYDAFPADKFGQFPGKVVSISSVPASRQEMAEYTNVSNGTNQQELALYKAIIKIKDKTFSYNGKTLTLSNGLKAQAVVFLEERPLYMWMFTPFYKMTQSVSGPIDE
;
A
#
# COMPACT_ATOMS: atom_id res chain seq x y z
N GLU A 1 14.10 -1.48 -22.05
CA GLU A 1 14.72 -0.35 -22.78
C GLU A 1 15.11 0.81 -21.86
N LYS A 2 14.17 1.45 -21.14
CA LYS A 2 14.48 2.57 -20.22
C LYS A 2 15.53 2.24 -19.15
N ILE A 3 15.45 1.06 -18.52
CA ILE A 3 16.45 0.59 -17.54
C ILE A 3 17.84 0.46 -18.18
N ALA A 4 17.94 -0.17 -19.35
CA ALA A 4 19.21 -0.36 -20.05
C ALA A 4 19.86 0.98 -20.48
N ASN A 5 19.04 1.98 -20.86
CA ASN A 5 19.53 3.33 -21.14
C ASN A 5 20.11 3.99 -19.87
N ALA A 6 19.40 3.92 -18.74
CA ALA A 6 19.91 4.45 -17.48
C ALA A 6 21.22 3.77 -17.02
N GLU A 7 21.35 2.45 -17.25
CA GLU A 7 22.60 1.71 -16.99
C GLU A 7 23.77 2.17 -17.88
N ASP A 8 23.52 2.44 -19.16
CA ASP A 8 24.53 3.03 -20.08
C ASP A 8 24.95 4.44 -19.63
N ILE A 9 24.00 5.27 -19.19
CA ILE A 9 24.30 6.59 -18.62
C ILE A 9 25.19 6.47 -17.38
N ILE A 10 24.88 5.55 -16.46
CA ILE A 10 25.71 5.30 -15.26
C ILE A 10 27.13 4.89 -15.66
N SER A 11 27.28 4.02 -16.67
CA SER A 11 28.59 3.60 -17.18
C SER A 11 29.40 4.80 -17.70
N LYS A 12 28.76 5.66 -18.52
CA LYS A 12 29.39 6.90 -19.03
C LYS A 12 29.75 7.86 -17.91
N LEU A 13 28.87 8.07 -16.94
CA LEU A 13 29.12 8.94 -15.79
C LEU A 13 30.29 8.42 -14.94
N THR A 14 30.36 7.11 -14.71
CA THR A 14 31.45 6.48 -13.94
C THR A 14 32.79 6.64 -14.65
N ARG A 15 32.82 6.44 -15.96
CA ARG A 15 34.02 6.67 -16.78
C ARG A 15 34.44 8.14 -16.75
N ASN A 16 33.50 9.06 -16.98
CA ASN A 16 33.77 10.50 -16.96
C ASN A 16 34.27 10.98 -15.58
N LYS A 17 33.71 10.42 -14.50
CA LYS A 17 34.18 10.66 -13.13
C LYS A 17 35.66 10.26 -12.99
N ALA A 18 36.00 9.04 -13.39
CA ALA A 18 37.38 8.55 -13.29
C ALA A 18 38.36 9.40 -14.10
N GLU A 19 38.03 9.73 -15.35
CA GLU A 19 38.87 10.56 -16.22
C GLU A 19 39.05 11.98 -15.66
N THR A 20 37.97 12.60 -15.18
CA THR A 20 38.01 13.96 -14.61
C THR A 20 38.83 14.01 -13.32
N LEU A 21 38.63 13.05 -12.41
CA LEU A 21 39.37 13.01 -11.15
C LEU A 21 40.86 12.72 -11.37
N ALA A 22 41.20 11.86 -12.33
CA ALA A 22 42.58 11.60 -12.71
C ALA A 22 43.27 12.85 -13.30
N ALA A 23 42.56 13.62 -14.12
CA ALA A 23 43.06 14.88 -14.68
C ALA A 23 43.33 15.93 -13.57
N LEU A 24 42.37 16.11 -12.65
CA LEU A 24 42.52 17.02 -11.51
C LEU A 24 43.67 16.59 -10.58
N GLU A 25 43.81 15.29 -10.34
CA GLU A 25 44.90 14.75 -9.53
C GLU A 25 46.28 14.96 -10.16
N LYS A 26 46.39 14.81 -11.49
CA LYS A 26 47.60 15.14 -12.23
C LYS A 26 47.92 16.64 -12.13
N GLN A 27 46.93 17.50 -12.18
CA GLN A 27 47.09 18.95 -12.00
C GLN A 27 47.58 19.29 -10.59
N ILE A 28 46.95 18.73 -9.55
CA ILE A 28 47.39 18.87 -8.15
C ILE A 28 48.84 18.43 -7.99
N LYS A 29 49.22 17.28 -8.55
CA LYS A 29 50.59 16.77 -8.48
C LYS A 29 51.59 17.72 -9.16
N THR A 30 51.22 18.27 -10.30
CA THR A 30 52.07 19.21 -11.05
C THR A 30 52.25 20.52 -10.28
N THR A 31 51.16 21.11 -9.78
CA THR A 31 51.21 22.34 -8.98
C THR A 31 51.98 22.14 -7.67
N SER A 32 51.80 20.99 -7.01
CA SER A 32 52.55 20.63 -5.79
C SER A 32 54.06 20.49 -6.05
N ALA A 33 54.45 19.90 -7.18
CA ALA A 33 55.85 19.83 -7.59
C ALA A 33 56.44 21.23 -7.86
N SER A 34 55.72 22.08 -8.59
CA SER A 34 56.11 23.48 -8.82
C SER A 34 56.26 24.26 -7.51
N LEU A 35 55.32 24.10 -6.57
CA LEU A 35 55.38 24.72 -5.25
C LEU A 35 56.61 24.26 -4.44
N THR A 36 56.93 22.96 -4.52
CA THR A 36 58.13 22.40 -3.86
C THR A 36 59.40 23.03 -4.43
N GLU A 37 59.48 23.17 -5.75
CA GLU A 37 60.63 23.81 -6.41
C GLU A 37 60.73 25.31 -6.09
N THR A 38 59.61 26.04 -6.08
CA THR A 38 59.57 27.45 -5.65
C THR A 38 60.01 27.60 -4.19
N ASN A 39 59.60 26.70 -3.28
CA ASN A 39 60.06 26.70 -1.90
C ASN A 39 61.58 26.48 -1.80
N ARG A 40 62.15 25.59 -2.63
CA ARG A 40 63.60 25.37 -2.72
C ARG A 40 64.33 26.63 -3.20
N MET A 41 63.82 27.28 -4.25
CA MET A 41 64.38 28.54 -4.76
C MET A 41 64.30 29.67 -3.72
N LEU A 42 63.20 29.77 -2.99
CA LEU A 42 63.03 30.73 -1.89
C LEU A 42 64.07 30.50 -0.79
N ALA A 43 64.25 29.25 -0.34
CA ALA A 43 65.23 28.91 0.69
C ALA A 43 66.66 29.28 0.25
N ASN A 44 67.04 28.94 -0.98
CA ASN A 44 68.35 29.30 -1.53
C ASN A 44 68.53 30.82 -1.64
N THR A 45 67.52 31.52 -2.13
CA THR A 45 67.54 32.98 -2.27
C THR A 45 67.63 33.67 -0.91
N GLN A 46 66.93 33.17 0.10
CA GLN A 46 66.98 33.70 1.46
C GLN A 46 68.40 33.57 2.05
N VAL A 47 69.07 32.43 1.85
CA VAL A 47 70.46 32.24 2.28
C VAL A 47 71.39 33.23 1.57
N GLY A 48 71.21 33.44 0.26
CA GLY A 48 71.96 34.42 -0.52
C GLY A 48 71.76 35.85 -0.01
N LEU A 49 70.52 36.25 0.25
CA LEU A 49 70.17 37.54 0.82
C LEU A 49 70.79 37.78 2.19
N ASN A 50 70.75 36.78 3.07
CA ASN A 50 71.38 36.88 4.39
C ASN A 50 72.89 37.12 4.27
N LYS A 51 73.57 36.41 3.35
CA LYS A 51 75.00 36.63 3.08
C LYS A 51 75.27 38.04 2.54
N MET A 52 74.48 38.51 1.58
CA MET A 52 74.61 39.87 1.03
C MET A 52 74.38 40.93 2.13
N HIS A 53 73.40 40.72 3.00
CA HIS A 53 73.14 41.60 4.13
C HIS A 53 74.34 41.70 5.08
N THR A 54 74.93 40.56 5.47
CA THR A 54 76.15 40.53 6.29
C THR A 54 77.33 41.19 5.58
N ASN A 55 77.48 40.97 4.27
CA ASN A 55 78.53 41.60 3.49
C ASN A 55 78.36 43.13 3.44
N LEU A 56 77.15 43.65 3.26
CA LEU A 56 76.88 45.09 3.25
C LEU A 56 77.36 45.80 4.52
N ALA A 57 77.24 45.17 5.69
CA ALA A 57 77.79 45.71 6.94
C ALA A 57 79.33 45.84 6.89
N SER A 58 80.01 44.93 6.20
CA SER A 58 81.46 45.00 5.98
C SER A 58 81.81 46.10 4.96
N TYR A 59 81.02 46.28 3.90
CA TYR A 59 81.20 47.37 2.93
C TYR A 59 80.98 48.76 3.55
N ASP A 60 80.04 48.90 4.50
CA ASP A 60 79.88 50.15 5.27
C ASP A 60 81.16 50.50 6.05
N LYS A 61 81.79 49.51 6.68
CA LYS A 61 83.07 49.70 7.36
C LYS A 61 84.19 50.08 6.37
N TYR A 62 84.31 49.36 5.25
CA TYR A 62 85.35 49.64 4.25
C TYR A 62 85.21 51.04 3.64
N LEU A 63 83.99 51.56 3.50
CA LEU A 63 83.76 52.93 3.04
C LEU A 63 84.23 53.96 4.08
N LYS A 64 83.95 53.71 5.38
CA LYS A 64 84.43 54.57 6.49
C LYS A 64 85.94 54.56 6.62
N ASP A 65 86.58 53.41 6.41
CA ASP A 65 88.03 53.23 6.45
C ASP A 65 88.73 53.74 5.16
N GLY A 66 87.97 54.20 4.15
CA GLY A 66 88.49 54.73 2.88
C GLY A 66 89.03 53.68 1.90
N LEU A 67 88.70 52.40 2.10
CA LEU A 67 89.19 51.27 1.31
C LEU A 67 88.40 51.02 0.01
N ILE A 68 87.20 51.61 -0.12
CA ILE A 68 86.32 51.50 -1.29
C ILE A 68 85.72 52.85 -1.66
N THR A 69 85.22 52.98 -2.89
CA THR A 69 84.49 54.18 -3.33
C THR A 69 83.00 54.13 -2.97
N LYS A 70 82.37 55.31 -2.92
CA LYS A 70 80.91 55.43 -2.74
C LYS A 70 80.12 54.71 -3.83
N ASP A 71 80.63 54.69 -5.06
CA ASP A 71 79.99 54.01 -6.19
C ASP A 71 80.01 52.48 -6.02
N GLN A 72 81.13 51.92 -5.54
CA GLN A 72 81.24 50.50 -5.23
C GLN A 72 80.27 50.08 -4.12
N TYR A 73 80.11 50.91 -3.08
CA TYR A 73 79.12 50.69 -2.03
C TYR A 73 77.68 50.73 -2.58
N ASN A 74 77.34 51.77 -3.33
CA ASN A 74 76.00 51.94 -3.92
C ASN A 74 75.64 50.79 -4.87
N TYR A 75 76.61 50.28 -5.63
CA TYR A 75 76.43 49.13 -6.51
C TYR A 75 76.04 47.87 -5.72
N GLN A 76 76.75 47.55 -4.64
CA GLN A 76 76.40 46.40 -3.78
C GLN A 76 75.03 46.57 -3.13
N HIS A 77 74.70 47.78 -2.69
CA HIS A 77 73.40 48.09 -2.10
C HIS A 77 72.25 47.92 -3.12
N SER A 78 72.47 48.34 -4.37
CA SER A 78 71.53 48.14 -5.47
C SER A 78 71.32 46.65 -5.78
N LEU A 79 72.39 45.85 -5.83
CA LEU A 79 72.31 44.41 -6.03
C LEU A 79 71.51 43.70 -4.92
N TYR A 80 71.71 44.09 -3.66
CA TYR A 80 70.93 43.55 -2.54
C TYR A 80 69.43 43.83 -2.70
N PHE A 81 69.06 45.08 -3.03
CA PHE A 81 67.65 45.41 -3.27
C PHE A 81 67.05 44.67 -4.46
N GLN A 82 67.80 44.52 -5.55
CA GLN A 82 67.35 43.72 -6.70
C GLN A 82 67.07 42.27 -6.28
N GLN A 83 67.97 41.67 -5.50
CA GLN A 83 67.79 40.31 -5.00
C GLN A 83 66.62 40.22 -4.00
N GLN A 84 66.38 41.26 -3.20
CA GLN A 84 65.26 41.35 -2.28
C GLN A 84 63.93 41.41 -3.03
N SER A 85 63.84 42.21 -4.09
CA SER A 85 62.67 42.24 -4.97
C SER A 85 62.42 40.88 -5.63
N ALA A 86 63.48 40.20 -6.09
CA ALA A 86 63.35 38.85 -6.65
C ALA A 86 62.82 37.84 -5.61
N TYR A 87 63.26 37.92 -4.36
CA TYR A 87 62.71 37.10 -3.27
C TYR A 87 61.22 37.39 -3.02
N GLN A 88 60.83 38.67 -2.97
CA GLN A 88 59.41 39.05 -2.82
C GLN A 88 58.55 38.52 -3.98
N SER A 89 59.05 38.57 -5.22
CA SER A 89 58.35 37.98 -6.37
C SER A 89 58.16 36.46 -6.22
N LEU A 90 59.17 35.74 -5.73
CA LEU A 90 59.04 34.31 -5.45
C LEU A 90 58.04 34.01 -4.33
N VAL A 91 57.94 34.86 -3.30
CA VAL A 91 56.93 34.74 -2.24
C VAL A 91 55.52 34.90 -2.80
N THR A 92 55.30 35.89 -3.67
CA THR A 92 54.03 36.07 -4.36
C THR A 92 53.69 34.86 -5.25
N GLN A 93 54.68 34.34 -5.99
CA GLN A 93 54.49 33.15 -6.81
C GLN A 93 54.11 31.92 -5.97
N LYS A 94 54.76 31.74 -4.81
CA LYS A 94 54.41 30.68 -3.86
C LYS A 94 52.94 30.80 -3.42
N MET A 95 52.50 31.99 -3.02
CA MET A 95 51.13 32.22 -2.58
C MET A 95 50.10 31.91 -3.68
N GLN A 96 50.40 32.28 -4.94
CA GLN A 96 49.56 31.95 -6.09
C GLN A 96 49.46 30.43 -6.31
N LEU A 97 50.59 29.70 -6.20
CA LEU A 97 50.60 28.24 -6.33
C LEU A 97 49.85 27.55 -5.18
N GLU A 98 49.98 28.04 -3.94
CA GLU A 98 49.23 27.51 -2.78
C GLU A 98 47.71 27.73 -2.94
N SER A 99 47.31 28.93 -3.40
CA SER A 99 45.90 29.23 -3.71
C SER A 99 45.38 28.33 -4.83
N GLN A 100 46.13 28.16 -5.91
CA GLN A 100 45.76 27.28 -7.02
C GLN A 100 45.63 25.82 -6.57
N LEU A 101 46.56 25.33 -5.74
CA LEU A 101 46.51 23.97 -5.19
C LEU A 101 45.25 23.76 -4.34
N THR A 102 44.91 24.73 -3.50
CA THR A 102 43.71 24.71 -2.66
C THR A 102 42.44 24.69 -3.52
N GLN A 103 42.37 25.55 -4.54
CA GLN A 103 41.24 25.60 -5.47
C GLN A 103 41.06 24.28 -6.21
N THR A 104 42.11 23.73 -6.84
CA THR A 104 42.02 22.46 -7.58
C THR A 104 41.69 21.29 -6.67
N SER A 105 42.16 21.29 -5.42
CA SER A 105 41.78 20.28 -4.42
C SER A 105 40.29 20.36 -4.07
N SER A 106 39.76 21.57 -3.85
CA SER A 106 38.33 21.80 -3.63
C SER A 106 37.49 21.39 -4.84
N ASP A 107 37.95 21.72 -6.05
CA ASP A 107 37.29 21.33 -7.30
C ASP A 107 37.22 19.80 -7.44
N LYS A 108 38.29 19.07 -7.06
CA LYS A 108 38.30 17.60 -7.07
C LYS A 108 37.22 17.02 -6.15
N ILE A 109 37.09 17.54 -4.93
CA ILE A 109 36.08 17.09 -3.96
C ILE A 109 34.67 17.38 -4.49
N THR A 110 34.44 18.62 -4.94
CA THR A 110 33.14 19.07 -5.44
C THR A 110 32.72 18.26 -6.67
N LYS A 111 33.62 18.07 -7.63
CA LYS A 111 33.33 17.26 -8.84
C LYS A 111 33.10 15.80 -8.53
N ALA A 112 33.84 15.22 -7.57
CA ALA A 112 33.57 13.85 -7.12
C ALA A 112 32.14 13.70 -6.60
N ALA A 113 31.71 14.63 -5.72
CA ALA A 113 30.36 14.63 -5.16
C ALA A 113 29.28 14.86 -6.22
N ASP A 114 29.49 15.78 -7.17
CA ASP A 114 28.57 16.01 -8.30
C ASP A 114 28.32 14.72 -9.10
N PHE A 115 29.37 13.99 -9.44
CA PHE A 115 29.24 12.71 -10.15
C PHE A 115 28.53 11.65 -9.30
N ASP A 116 28.83 11.56 -8.00
CA ASP A 116 28.16 10.60 -7.10
C ASP A 116 26.65 10.89 -6.97
N ASN A 117 26.27 12.17 -6.93
CA ASN A 117 24.87 12.58 -6.94
C ASN A 117 24.18 12.22 -8.26
N GLN A 118 24.83 12.46 -9.40
CA GLN A 118 24.26 12.09 -10.72
C GLN A 118 24.08 10.57 -10.85
N ILE A 119 25.08 9.77 -10.44
CA ILE A 119 24.99 8.31 -10.46
C ILE A 119 23.87 7.82 -9.54
N SER A 120 23.77 8.37 -8.32
CA SER A 120 22.70 8.02 -7.36
C SER A 120 21.31 8.36 -7.92
N SER A 121 21.17 9.51 -8.58
CA SER A 121 19.92 9.90 -9.24
C SER A 121 19.52 8.90 -10.34
N GLN A 122 20.46 8.42 -11.15
CA GLN A 122 20.20 7.37 -12.15
C GLN A 122 19.80 6.03 -11.51
N HIS A 123 20.43 5.64 -10.40
CA HIS A 123 20.02 4.44 -9.66
C HIS A 123 18.58 4.56 -9.13
N ASN A 124 18.18 5.72 -8.63
CA ASN A 124 16.80 5.97 -8.21
C ASN A 124 15.82 5.83 -9.39
N GLN A 125 16.15 6.38 -10.55
CA GLN A 125 15.32 6.22 -11.77
C GLN A 125 15.18 4.76 -12.19
N ILE A 126 16.24 3.95 -12.08
CA ILE A 126 16.17 2.50 -12.35
C ILE A 126 15.20 1.83 -11.37
N ASN A 127 15.26 2.18 -10.08
CA ASN A 127 14.35 1.61 -9.08
C ASN A 127 12.89 2.00 -9.35
N ASP A 128 12.64 3.25 -9.75
CA ASP A 128 11.30 3.70 -10.16
C ASP A 128 10.78 2.89 -11.36
N TYR A 129 11.61 2.68 -12.39
CA TYR A 129 11.23 1.86 -13.54
C TYR A 129 11.01 0.39 -13.18
N LYS A 130 11.77 -0.17 -12.23
CA LYS A 130 11.55 -1.53 -11.72
C LYS A 130 10.24 -1.63 -10.97
N ASN A 131 9.91 -0.66 -10.11
CA ASN A 131 8.65 -0.62 -9.39
C ASN A 131 7.46 -0.51 -10.34
N GLN A 132 7.54 0.35 -11.36
CA GLN A 132 6.52 0.45 -12.42
C GLN A 132 6.33 -0.88 -13.17
N LEU A 133 7.41 -1.62 -13.42
CA LEU A 133 7.33 -2.93 -14.06
C LEU A 133 6.66 -3.97 -13.15
N VAL A 134 6.92 -3.94 -11.84
CA VAL A 134 6.24 -4.81 -10.87
C VAL A 134 4.76 -4.47 -10.76
N GLU A 135 4.40 -3.20 -10.65
CA GLU A 135 2.99 -2.74 -10.63
C GLU A 135 2.25 -3.08 -11.92
N SER A 136 2.89 -2.86 -13.08
CA SER A 136 2.31 -3.22 -14.37
C SER A 136 2.13 -4.72 -14.52
N ASN A 137 3.06 -5.54 -14.03
CA ASN A 137 2.93 -7.00 -14.07
C ASN A 137 1.87 -7.52 -13.08
N ALA A 138 1.71 -6.89 -11.92
CA ALA A 138 0.64 -7.22 -10.97
C ALA A 138 -0.77 -6.96 -11.55
N ASN A 139 -0.90 -5.96 -12.41
CA ASN A 139 -2.14 -5.66 -13.15
C ASN A 139 -2.35 -6.54 -14.40
N GLY A 140 -1.37 -7.38 -14.76
CA GLY A 140 -1.30 -8.00 -16.08
C GLY A 140 -2.30 -9.10 -16.36
N ASN A 141 -2.82 -9.81 -15.33
CA ASN A 141 -3.87 -10.82 -15.47
C ASN A 141 -4.52 -11.15 -14.12
N LEU A 142 -5.78 -10.75 -13.93
CA LEU A 142 -6.57 -11.15 -12.78
C LEU A 142 -7.41 -12.40 -13.12
N ILE A 143 -7.06 -13.54 -12.54
CA ILE A 143 -7.84 -14.79 -12.69
C ILE A 143 -8.82 -14.90 -11.52
N ILE A 144 -10.12 -14.75 -11.81
CA ILE A 144 -11.17 -14.94 -10.80
C ILE A 144 -11.55 -16.43 -10.77
N LYS A 145 -11.32 -17.06 -9.62
CA LYS A 145 -11.59 -18.48 -9.38
C LYS A 145 -12.97 -18.66 -8.74
N ALA A 146 -13.62 -19.79 -9.03
CA ALA A 146 -14.85 -20.18 -8.34
C ALA A 146 -14.58 -20.40 -6.84
N THR A 147 -15.47 -19.88 -5.99
CA THR A 147 -15.37 -20.04 -4.52
C THR A 147 -15.81 -21.42 -4.04
N THR A 148 -16.59 -22.14 -4.84
CA THR A 148 -17.11 -23.48 -4.54
C THR A 148 -17.28 -24.29 -5.82
N ASN A 149 -17.30 -25.62 -5.67
CA ASN A 149 -17.62 -26.54 -6.77
C ASN A 149 -19.11 -26.44 -7.10
N GLY A 150 -19.44 -26.20 -8.36
CA GLY A 150 -20.83 -26.07 -8.78
C GLY A 150 -21.00 -25.83 -10.27
N LYS A 151 -22.24 -25.64 -10.67
CA LYS A 151 -22.64 -25.25 -12.03
C LYS A 151 -22.92 -23.74 -12.06
N ILE A 152 -22.50 -23.07 -13.12
CA ILE A 152 -22.87 -21.67 -13.35
C ILE A 152 -24.35 -21.62 -13.71
N GLU A 153 -25.15 -20.93 -12.88
CA GLU A 153 -26.59 -20.76 -13.08
C GLU A 153 -26.88 -19.52 -13.94
N SER A 154 -26.15 -18.43 -13.69
CA SER A 154 -26.25 -17.19 -14.44
C SER A 154 -24.89 -16.51 -14.54
N LEU A 155 -24.68 -15.80 -15.65
CA LEU A 155 -23.50 -14.98 -15.89
C LEU A 155 -23.98 -13.53 -16.06
N ALA A 156 -23.52 -12.64 -15.19
CA ALA A 156 -23.95 -11.24 -15.15
C ALA A 156 -23.13 -10.33 -16.07
N VAL A 157 -22.07 -10.86 -16.69
CA VAL A 157 -21.10 -10.11 -17.49
C VAL A 157 -20.87 -10.73 -18.86
N THR A 158 -20.53 -9.89 -19.84
CA THR A 158 -20.21 -10.31 -21.21
C THR A 158 -18.72 -10.15 -21.50
N LYS A 159 -18.18 -10.94 -22.43
CA LYS A 159 -16.78 -10.82 -22.86
C LYS A 159 -16.51 -9.40 -23.39
N GLY A 160 -15.48 -8.74 -22.83
CA GLY A 160 -15.09 -7.38 -23.18
C GLY A 160 -15.77 -6.27 -22.37
N GLN A 161 -16.70 -6.61 -21.47
CA GLN A 161 -17.32 -5.66 -20.55
C GLN A 161 -16.32 -5.23 -19.46
N MET A 162 -16.20 -3.93 -19.21
CA MET A 162 -15.46 -3.39 -18.08
C MET A 162 -16.22 -3.68 -16.77
N VAL A 163 -15.51 -4.13 -15.73
CA VAL A 163 -16.07 -4.48 -14.43
C VAL A 163 -15.28 -3.79 -13.32
N GLU A 164 -15.96 -3.40 -12.26
CA GLU A 164 -15.36 -2.73 -11.10
C GLU A 164 -15.17 -3.68 -9.92
N ASN A 165 -14.35 -3.27 -8.96
CA ASN A 165 -14.17 -4.05 -7.73
C ASN A 165 -15.51 -4.20 -6.98
N GLY A 166 -15.85 -5.43 -6.60
CA GLY A 166 -17.13 -5.76 -5.96
C GLY A 166 -18.27 -6.09 -6.92
N SER A 167 -18.08 -5.98 -8.24
CA SER A 167 -19.12 -6.39 -9.21
C SER A 167 -19.40 -7.90 -9.14
N SER A 168 -20.68 -8.28 -9.15
CA SER A 168 -21.08 -9.69 -9.25
C SER A 168 -20.89 -10.17 -10.69
N LEU A 169 -20.16 -11.27 -10.90
CA LEU A 169 -19.79 -11.76 -12.23
C LEU A 169 -20.60 -12.99 -12.64
N ALA A 170 -20.72 -13.97 -11.74
CA ALA A 170 -21.39 -15.23 -11.99
C ALA A 170 -22.07 -15.73 -10.72
N GLN A 171 -23.24 -16.35 -10.88
CA GLN A 171 -23.90 -17.07 -9.80
C GLN A 171 -23.63 -18.57 -9.95
N ILE A 172 -23.03 -19.16 -8.92
CA ILE A 172 -22.69 -20.58 -8.90
C ILE A 172 -23.71 -21.32 -8.05
N LYS A 173 -24.35 -22.33 -8.64
CA LYS A 173 -25.18 -23.31 -7.93
C LYS A 173 -24.29 -24.47 -7.49
N PRO A 174 -24.07 -24.67 -6.18
CA PRO A 174 -23.23 -25.76 -5.69
C PRO A 174 -23.74 -27.12 -6.17
N THR A 175 -22.84 -28.07 -6.41
CA THR A 175 -23.16 -29.47 -6.75
C THR A 175 -22.72 -30.38 -5.61
N GLY A 176 -23.61 -31.24 -5.10
CA GLY A 176 -23.34 -32.13 -3.97
C GLY A 176 -24.59 -32.42 -3.13
N ASP A 177 -24.41 -32.74 -1.86
CA ASP A 177 -25.52 -32.88 -0.90
C ASP A 177 -26.05 -31.49 -0.49
N ILE A 178 -27.01 -30.99 -1.27
CA ILE A 178 -27.63 -29.68 -1.04
C ILE A 178 -28.77 -29.86 -0.04
N GLU A 179 -28.68 -29.16 1.08
CA GLU A 179 -29.75 -29.07 2.06
C GLU A 179 -30.63 -27.85 1.75
N TYR A 180 -31.94 -28.06 1.67
CA TYR A 180 -32.90 -26.97 1.48
C TYR A 180 -33.49 -26.57 2.82
N TYR A 181 -33.46 -25.27 3.09
CA TYR A 181 -34.13 -24.66 4.22
C TYR A 181 -35.25 -23.76 3.73
N LEU A 182 -36.39 -23.82 4.39
CA LEU A 182 -37.48 -22.88 4.20
C LEU A 182 -37.34 -21.76 5.24
N ILE A 183 -37.34 -20.52 4.77
CA ILE A 183 -37.41 -19.34 5.62
C ILE A 183 -38.89 -18.99 5.78
N LEU A 184 -39.35 -18.96 7.02
CA LEU A 184 -40.73 -18.67 7.39
C LEU A 184 -40.78 -17.41 8.25
N TRP A 185 -41.68 -16.50 7.93
CA TRP A 185 -41.94 -15.30 8.72
C TRP A 185 -43.11 -15.56 9.67
N LEU A 186 -42.82 -15.57 10.97
CA LEU A 186 -43.78 -15.86 12.03
C LEU A 186 -44.27 -14.56 12.69
N PRO A 187 -45.60 -14.34 12.84
CA PRO A 187 -46.11 -13.19 13.58
C PRO A 187 -45.86 -13.33 15.09
N ASN A 188 -45.75 -12.20 15.79
CA ASN A 188 -45.46 -12.15 17.23
C ASN A 188 -46.36 -13.07 18.09
N ASN A 189 -47.64 -13.21 17.75
CA ASN A 189 -48.60 -14.04 18.49
C ASN A 189 -48.33 -15.55 18.37
N THR A 190 -47.49 -16.00 17.43
CA THR A 190 -47.14 -17.42 17.26
C THR A 190 -45.89 -17.81 18.04
N ILE A 191 -45.02 -16.86 18.40
CA ILE A 191 -43.70 -17.12 19.00
C ILE A 191 -43.75 -17.93 20.29
N PRO A 192 -44.68 -17.70 21.24
CA PRO A 192 -44.73 -18.49 22.48
C PRO A 192 -45.03 -19.98 22.26
N TYR A 193 -45.59 -20.33 21.09
CA TYR A 193 -46.14 -21.65 20.81
C TYR A 193 -45.25 -22.50 19.88
N VAL A 194 -44.20 -21.90 19.31
CA VAL A 194 -43.27 -22.61 18.42
C VAL A 194 -41.90 -22.67 19.05
N LYS A 195 -41.34 -23.87 19.11
CA LYS A 195 -40.00 -24.12 19.64
C LYS A 195 -39.11 -24.75 18.57
N PRO A 196 -37.80 -24.48 18.60
CA PRO A 196 -36.83 -25.28 17.86
C PRO A 196 -37.02 -26.76 18.16
N GLY A 197 -37.18 -27.58 17.12
CA GLY A 197 -37.48 -29.01 17.22
C GLY A 197 -38.89 -29.39 16.81
N ASP A 198 -39.84 -28.46 16.83
CA ASP A 198 -41.24 -28.74 16.49
C ASP A 198 -41.41 -29.16 15.03
N THR A 199 -42.38 -30.04 14.80
CA THR A 199 -42.76 -30.47 13.45
C THR A 199 -43.91 -29.60 12.96
N ILE A 200 -43.74 -29.03 11.77
CA ILE A 200 -44.74 -28.18 11.12
C ILE A 200 -45.11 -28.74 9.76
N ASN A 201 -46.30 -28.38 9.28
CA ASN A 201 -46.78 -28.80 7.98
C ASN A 201 -46.60 -27.68 6.96
N ILE A 202 -45.82 -27.94 5.92
CA ILE A 202 -45.49 -27.01 4.84
C ILE A 202 -46.40 -27.30 3.65
N ARG A 203 -46.97 -26.25 3.06
CA ARG A 203 -47.74 -26.27 1.82
C ARG A 203 -47.02 -25.38 0.82
N TYR A 204 -46.52 -25.93 -0.28
CA TYR A 204 -45.88 -25.15 -1.33
C TYR A 204 -46.94 -24.62 -2.30
N ASP A 205 -46.84 -23.34 -2.70
CA ASP A 205 -47.77 -22.75 -3.66
C ASP A 205 -47.69 -23.43 -5.04
N ALA A 206 -46.48 -23.89 -5.40
CA ALA A 206 -46.26 -24.64 -6.65
C ALA A 206 -46.85 -26.06 -6.63
N PHE A 207 -47.21 -26.60 -5.46
CA PHE A 207 -47.73 -27.95 -5.28
C PHE A 207 -49.05 -27.90 -4.49
N PRO A 208 -50.21 -27.81 -5.16
CA PRO A 208 -51.50 -27.70 -4.50
C PRO A 208 -51.74 -28.82 -3.49
N ALA A 209 -52.07 -28.45 -2.26
CA ALA A 209 -52.19 -29.39 -1.14
C ALA A 209 -53.24 -30.49 -1.37
N ASP A 210 -54.27 -30.23 -2.18
CA ASP A 210 -55.33 -31.20 -2.50
C ASP A 210 -54.79 -32.41 -3.28
N LYS A 211 -53.67 -32.23 -4.01
CA LYS A 211 -53.05 -33.28 -4.84
C LYS A 211 -51.79 -33.87 -4.21
N PHE A 212 -51.03 -33.05 -3.50
CA PHE A 212 -49.69 -33.40 -3.00
C PHE A 212 -49.62 -33.55 -1.47
N GLY A 213 -50.71 -33.25 -0.76
CA GLY A 213 -50.74 -33.27 0.69
C GLY A 213 -49.94 -32.13 1.32
N GLN A 214 -49.50 -32.35 2.56
CA GLN A 214 -48.67 -31.43 3.32
C GLN A 214 -47.31 -32.07 3.57
N PHE A 215 -46.26 -31.26 3.56
CA PHE A 215 -44.88 -31.73 3.71
C PHE A 215 -44.37 -31.48 5.12
N PRO A 216 -43.77 -32.47 5.79
CA PRO A 216 -43.23 -32.28 7.12
C PRO A 216 -41.96 -31.42 7.08
N GLY A 217 -41.93 -30.37 7.89
CA GLY A 217 -40.76 -29.56 8.18
C GLY A 217 -40.41 -29.61 9.67
N LYS A 218 -39.13 -29.44 10.00
CA LYS A 218 -38.68 -29.32 11.39
C LYS A 218 -38.12 -27.92 11.65
N VAL A 219 -38.61 -27.25 12.69
CA VAL A 219 -38.08 -25.95 13.10
C VAL A 219 -36.64 -26.14 13.58
N VAL A 220 -35.69 -25.47 12.93
CA VAL A 220 -34.27 -25.50 13.30
C VAL A 220 -33.96 -24.37 14.27
N SER A 221 -34.43 -23.16 13.94
CA SER A 221 -34.21 -21.98 14.76
C SER A 221 -35.31 -20.95 14.55
N ILE A 222 -35.48 -20.10 15.56
CA ILE A 222 -36.37 -18.95 15.56
C ILE A 222 -35.57 -17.77 16.08
N SER A 223 -35.59 -16.64 15.38
CA SER A 223 -34.96 -15.40 15.83
C SER A 223 -35.60 -14.91 17.12
N SER A 224 -34.79 -14.44 18.08
CA SER A 224 -35.25 -13.81 19.32
C SER A 224 -35.68 -12.35 19.11
N VAL A 225 -35.33 -11.76 17.98
CA VAL A 225 -35.65 -10.37 17.63
C VAL A 225 -36.46 -10.30 16.33
N PRO A 226 -37.35 -9.31 16.19
CA PRO A 226 -38.10 -9.11 14.96
C PRO A 226 -37.17 -8.76 13.79
N ALA A 227 -37.53 -9.23 12.61
CA ALA A 227 -36.78 -9.05 11.39
C ALA A 227 -36.78 -7.58 10.94
N SER A 228 -35.61 -7.11 10.50
CA SER A 228 -35.50 -5.76 9.94
C SER A 228 -36.08 -5.69 8.52
N ARG A 229 -36.43 -4.47 8.06
CA ARG A 229 -36.88 -4.26 6.67
C ARG A 229 -35.81 -4.66 5.64
N GLN A 230 -34.53 -4.46 5.96
CA GLN A 230 -33.43 -4.84 5.07
C GLN A 230 -33.32 -6.36 4.95
N GLU A 231 -33.39 -7.09 6.07
CA GLU A 231 -33.35 -8.55 6.07
C GLU A 231 -34.53 -9.16 5.31
N MET A 232 -35.72 -8.58 5.44
CA MET A 232 -36.89 -9.01 4.66
C MET A 232 -36.74 -8.73 3.15
N ALA A 233 -36.04 -7.65 2.77
CA ALA A 233 -35.83 -7.27 1.37
C ALA A 233 -34.82 -8.19 0.64
N GLU A 234 -33.94 -8.88 1.37
CA GLU A 234 -33.03 -9.88 0.80
C GLU A 234 -33.76 -11.11 0.23
N TYR A 235 -34.97 -11.39 0.72
CA TYR A 235 -35.80 -12.50 0.26
C TYR A 235 -36.98 -11.94 -0.54
N THR A 236 -36.89 -12.03 -1.86
CA THR A 236 -37.69 -11.34 -2.92
C THR A 236 -39.21 -11.61 -2.92
N ASN A 237 -39.76 -12.19 -1.85
CA ASN A 237 -41.13 -12.72 -1.79
C ASN A 237 -42.04 -12.03 -0.75
N VAL A 238 -41.55 -11.03 -0.01
CA VAL A 238 -42.41 -10.21 0.85
C VAL A 238 -42.97 -9.05 0.02
N SER A 239 -44.25 -9.13 -0.33
CA SER A 239 -44.91 -8.08 -1.10
C SER A 239 -44.88 -6.76 -0.32
N ASN A 240 -44.31 -5.70 -0.89
CA ASN A 240 -44.42 -4.32 -0.40
C ASN A 240 -45.86 -3.81 -0.60
N GLY A 241 -46.84 -4.48 0.00
CA GLY A 241 -48.21 -3.99 0.07
C GLY A 241 -48.27 -2.85 1.07
N THR A 242 -48.65 -1.67 0.60
CA THR A 242 -48.72 -0.38 1.33
C THR A 242 -49.69 -0.33 2.51
N ASN A 243 -50.19 -1.47 3.01
CA ASN A 243 -51.16 -1.55 4.12
C ASN A 243 -50.99 -2.81 4.99
N GLN A 244 -49.77 -3.30 5.19
CA GLN A 244 -49.52 -4.24 6.30
C GLN A 244 -49.14 -3.42 7.53
N GLN A 245 -50.09 -3.27 8.45
CA GLN A 245 -49.83 -2.88 9.84
C GLN A 245 -48.55 -3.56 10.31
N GLU A 246 -47.66 -2.79 10.96
CA GLU A 246 -46.34 -3.19 11.50
C GLU A 246 -46.47 -4.35 12.50
N LEU A 247 -46.78 -5.54 12.02
CA LEU A 247 -46.70 -6.76 12.80
C LEU A 247 -45.24 -7.14 12.85
N ALA A 248 -44.67 -7.15 14.06
CA ALA A 248 -43.35 -7.70 14.30
C ALA A 248 -43.31 -9.17 13.81
N LEU A 249 -42.57 -9.39 12.71
CA LEU A 249 -42.33 -10.71 12.13
C LEU A 249 -40.99 -11.23 12.60
N TYR A 250 -40.93 -12.51 12.96
CA TYR A 250 -39.72 -13.18 13.39
C TYR A 250 -39.33 -14.23 12.36
N LYS A 251 -38.03 -14.35 12.13
CA LYS A 251 -37.48 -15.32 11.19
C LYS A 251 -37.43 -16.70 11.82
N ALA A 252 -38.02 -17.69 11.18
CA ALA A 252 -37.82 -19.10 11.50
C ALA A 252 -37.15 -19.83 10.32
N ILE A 253 -36.18 -20.68 10.63
CA ILE A 253 -35.49 -21.53 9.66
C ILE A 253 -36.02 -22.95 9.84
N ILE A 254 -36.59 -23.50 8.78
CA ILE A 254 -37.22 -24.82 8.79
C ILE A 254 -36.42 -25.74 7.89
N LYS A 255 -36.00 -26.89 8.43
CA LYS A 255 -35.38 -27.96 7.65
C LYS A 255 -36.46 -28.76 6.95
N ILE A 256 -36.33 -28.90 5.63
CA ILE A 256 -37.25 -29.69 4.82
C ILE A 256 -36.75 -31.14 4.80
N LYS A 257 -37.62 -32.10 5.13
CA LYS A 257 -37.23 -33.51 5.23
C LYS A 257 -37.11 -34.17 3.85
N ASP A 258 -38.08 -33.91 2.99
CA ASP A 258 -38.21 -34.57 1.70
C ASP A 258 -37.80 -33.61 0.57
N LYS A 259 -36.76 -33.97 -0.20
CA LYS A 259 -36.21 -33.12 -1.27
C LYS A 259 -36.81 -33.43 -2.66
N THR A 260 -37.38 -34.62 -2.80
CA THR A 260 -37.91 -35.18 -4.05
C THR A 260 -39.25 -35.85 -3.81
N PHE A 261 -40.19 -35.63 -4.73
CA PHE A 261 -41.53 -36.19 -4.64
C PHE A 261 -41.92 -36.86 -5.95
N SER A 262 -42.63 -37.99 -5.88
CA SER A 262 -43.12 -38.70 -7.06
C SER A 262 -44.61 -38.50 -7.22
N TYR A 263 -45.04 -37.98 -8.36
CA TYR A 263 -46.45 -37.81 -8.70
C TYR A 263 -46.68 -38.15 -10.18
N ASN A 264 -47.66 -39.01 -10.45
CA ASN A 264 -47.99 -39.51 -11.80
C ASN A 264 -46.75 -39.99 -12.60
N GLY A 265 -45.84 -40.73 -11.95
CA GLY A 265 -44.65 -41.29 -12.60
C GLY A 265 -43.53 -40.28 -12.91
N LYS A 266 -43.67 -39.00 -12.51
CA LYS A 266 -42.61 -37.98 -12.61
C LYS A 266 -42.04 -37.67 -11.23
N THR A 267 -40.71 -37.62 -11.14
CA THR A 267 -40.01 -37.14 -9.95
C THR A 267 -39.83 -35.63 -10.04
N LEU A 268 -40.37 -34.91 -9.06
CA LEU A 268 -40.27 -33.47 -8.91
C LEU A 268 -39.27 -33.16 -7.81
N THR A 269 -38.38 -32.21 -8.06
CA THR A 269 -37.35 -31.75 -7.10
C THR A 269 -37.69 -30.35 -6.61
N LEU A 270 -37.41 -30.06 -5.34
CA LEU A 270 -37.48 -28.69 -4.83
C LEU A 270 -36.43 -27.79 -5.50
N SER A 271 -36.82 -26.57 -5.83
CA SER A 271 -35.94 -25.53 -6.35
C SER A 271 -35.91 -24.33 -5.40
N ASN A 272 -34.84 -23.53 -5.48
CA ASN A 272 -34.79 -22.26 -4.74
C ASN A 272 -35.89 -21.30 -5.26
N GLY A 273 -36.40 -20.44 -4.37
CA GLY A 273 -37.39 -19.41 -4.71
C GLY A 273 -38.87 -19.85 -4.65
N LEU A 274 -39.16 -21.11 -4.34
CA LEU A 274 -40.55 -21.57 -4.15
C LEU A 274 -41.20 -20.87 -2.95
N LYS A 275 -42.45 -20.44 -3.12
CA LYS A 275 -43.28 -19.91 -2.03
C LYS A 275 -43.95 -21.06 -1.29
N ALA A 276 -44.03 -20.92 0.03
CA ALA A 276 -44.70 -21.88 0.88
C ALA A 276 -45.42 -21.19 2.03
N GLN A 277 -46.51 -21.80 2.45
CA GLN A 277 -47.24 -21.48 3.67
C GLN A 277 -47.03 -22.61 4.67
N ALA A 278 -46.91 -22.28 5.94
CA ALA A 278 -46.82 -23.27 6.99
C ALA A 278 -48.03 -23.19 7.91
N VAL A 279 -48.56 -24.35 8.30
CA VAL A 279 -49.54 -24.46 9.37
C VAL A 279 -48.79 -24.86 10.62
N VAL A 280 -48.90 -24.02 11.64
CA VAL A 280 -48.30 -24.21 12.96
C VAL A 280 -49.42 -24.57 13.94
N PHE A 281 -49.20 -25.60 14.74
CA PHE A 281 -50.13 -26.01 15.79
C PHE A 281 -49.83 -25.22 17.06
N LEU A 282 -50.73 -24.30 17.43
CA LEU A 282 -50.52 -23.38 18.55
C LEU A 282 -50.76 -24.06 19.91
N GLU A 283 -51.84 -24.84 20.05
CA GLU A 283 -52.22 -25.47 21.31
C GLU A 283 -53.06 -26.73 21.04
N GLU A 284 -52.80 -27.78 21.81
CA GLU A 284 -53.68 -28.96 21.83
C GLU A 284 -54.73 -28.76 22.93
N ARG A 285 -55.99 -28.52 22.53
CA ARG A 285 -57.10 -28.36 23.47
C ARG A 285 -58.04 -29.56 23.42
N PRO A 286 -58.34 -30.19 24.58
CA PRO A 286 -59.38 -31.20 24.65
C PRO A 286 -60.75 -30.61 24.28
N LEU A 287 -61.54 -31.36 23.50
CA LEU A 287 -62.86 -30.90 23.02
C LEU A 287 -63.83 -30.54 24.15
N TYR A 288 -63.75 -31.19 25.32
CA TYR A 288 -64.62 -30.88 26.45
C TYR A 288 -64.43 -29.45 26.97
N MET A 289 -63.24 -28.88 26.77
CA MET A 289 -62.91 -27.53 27.24
C MET A 289 -63.66 -26.44 26.45
N TRP A 290 -64.12 -26.75 25.23
CA TRP A 290 -64.93 -25.84 24.42
C TRP A 290 -66.28 -25.50 25.07
N MET A 291 -66.90 -26.45 25.77
CA MET A 291 -68.19 -26.25 26.44
C MET A 291 -68.13 -25.25 27.61
N PHE A 292 -66.94 -25.06 28.22
CA PHE A 292 -66.75 -24.21 29.40
C PHE A 292 -66.04 -22.88 29.09
N THR A 293 -65.71 -22.61 27.82
CA THR A 293 -65.06 -21.37 27.36
C THR A 293 -65.74 -20.07 27.84
N PRO A 294 -67.09 -19.93 27.89
CA PRO A 294 -67.70 -18.68 28.35
C PRO A 294 -67.49 -18.41 29.84
N PHE A 295 -67.35 -19.44 30.67
CA PHE A 295 -67.18 -19.28 32.12
C PHE A 295 -65.73 -18.92 32.51
N TYR A 296 -64.73 -19.47 31.81
CA TYR A 296 -63.31 -19.18 32.07
C TYR A 296 -62.90 -17.74 31.69
N LYS A 297 -63.49 -17.19 30.62
CA LYS A 297 -63.25 -15.79 30.23
C LYS A 297 -63.76 -14.80 31.28
N MET A 298 -64.80 -15.17 32.02
CA MET A 298 -65.40 -14.33 33.05
C MET A 298 -64.54 -14.30 34.33
N THR A 299 -63.88 -15.40 34.68
CA THR A 299 -63.01 -15.47 35.86
C THR A 299 -61.69 -14.71 35.70
N GLN A 300 -61.13 -14.64 34.49
CA GLN A 300 -59.90 -13.86 34.22
C GLN A 300 -60.13 -12.34 34.17
N SER A 301 -61.37 -11.88 33.94
CA SER A 301 -61.70 -10.45 33.95
C SER A 301 -61.96 -9.88 35.36
N VAL A 302 -62.01 -10.74 36.38
CA VAL A 302 -62.36 -10.37 37.76
C VAL A 302 -61.18 -10.57 38.74
N SER A 303 -60.09 -11.21 38.31
CA SER A 303 -58.84 -11.19 39.08
C SER A 303 -58.13 -9.85 38.90
N GLY A 304 -57.86 -9.16 40.00
CA GLY A 304 -56.95 -8.01 40.04
C GLY A 304 -55.52 -8.36 39.60
N PRO A 305 -54.59 -7.38 39.59
CA PRO A 305 -53.22 -7.62 39.17
C PRO A 305 -52.65 -8.83 39.91
N ILE A 306 -52.06 -9.75 39.14
CA ILE A 306 -51.28 -10.85 39.68
C ILE A 306 -49.99 -10.19 40.19
N ASP A 307 -49.74 -10.26 41.49
CA ASP A 307 -48.58 -9.66 42.17
C ASP A 307 -47.26 -9.91 41.41
N GLU A 308 -46.37 -8.90 41.44
CA GLU A 308 -45.07 -8.78 40.73
C GLU A 308 -44.16 -10.02 40.78
#